data_AF-A0A1J6VZC9-F1
#
_entry.id   AF-A0A1J6VZC9-F1
#
_cell.length_a   1.000
_cell.length_b   1.000
_cell.length_c   1.000
_cell.angle_alpha   90.00
_cell.angle_beta   90.00
_cell.angle_gamma   90.00
#
_symmetry.space_group_name_H-M   'P 1'
#
loop_
_entity.id
_entity.type
_entity.pdbx_description
1 polymer ?
#
loop_
_entity_poly.entity_id
_entity_poly.type
_entity_poly.pdbx_seq_one_letter_code
_entity_poly.pdbx_strand_id
1 'polypeptide(L)'
;MNSSRKGWTDSEEKLLIETVDSFVAKGFTKKAAFQEAAEKMNRTTATCSHHYYAIRKKNAMAADSSPLTLQACIHFLKNMQQPDTLPGENERLQQEKKEVLHDQKKLKGRYESLLKKQKKLQHLLSILKEAEHYGEASSKPVIH
;
A
#
# COMPACT_ATOMS: atom_id res chain seq x y z
N MET A 1 21.41 33.48 -13.98
CA MET A 1 22.40 32.41 -14.24
C MET A 1 21.64 31.15 -14.57
N ASN A 2 21.51 30.84 -15.86
CA ASN A 2 20.70 29.72 -16.33
C ASN A 2 21.62 28.50 -16.43
N SER A 3 21.67 27.67 -15.38
CA SER A 3 22.49 26.43 -15.30
C SER A 3 21.98 25.31 -16.23
N SER A 4 21.40 25.68 -17.36
CA SER A 4 20.86 24.77 -18.36
C SER A 4 22.01 24.05 -19.05
N ARG A 5 21.97 22.71 -18.93
CA ARG A 5 22.77 21.67 -19.61
C ARG A 5 23.92 21.04 -18.80
N LYS A 6 23.66 20.58 -17.58
CA LYS A 6 24.33 19.35 -17.11
C LYS A 6 23.48 18.16 -17.54
N GLY A 7 23.90 17.49 -18.62
CA GLY A 7 23.30 16.22 -19.05
C GLY A 7 23.29 15.21 -17.90
N TRP A 8 22.38 14.23 -17.95
CA TRP A 8 22.37 13.15 -16.98
C TRP A 8 23.66 12.36 -17.09
N THR A 9 24.32 12.14 -15.95
CA THR A 9 25.51 11.31 -15.85
C THR A 9 25.14 9.88 -15.49
N ASP A 10 25.92 8.90 -15.94
CA ASP A 10 25.67 7.48 -15.64
C ASP A 10 25.53 7.22 -14.12
N SER A 11 26.27 7.97 -13.30
CA SER A 11 26.16 7.91 -11.84
C SER A 11 24.81 8.41 -11.32
N GLU A 12 24.26 9.48 -11.90
CA GLU A 12 22.91 9.97 -11.58
C GLU A 12 21.83 8.99 -12.06
N GLU A 13 21.99 8.42 -13.27
CA GLU A 13 21.05 7.42 -13.80
C GLU A 13 21.02 6.18 -12.90
N LYS A 14 22.20 5.69 -12.50
CA LYS A 14 22.34 4.55 -11.59
C LYS A 14 21.68 4.82 -10.24
N LEU A 15 21.97 5.97 -9.63
CA LEU A 15 21.39 6.36 -8.34
C LEU A 15 19.85 6.45 -8.42
N LEU A 16 19.31 7.01 -9.51
CA LEU A 16 17.87 7.10 -9.74
C LEU A 16 17.22 5.71 -9.82
N ILE A 17 17.80 4.80 -10.61
CA ILE A 17 17.29 3.44 -10.77
C ILE A 17 17.35 2.68 -9.44
N GLU A 18 18.49 2.68 -8.76
CA GLU A 18 18.69 1.97 -7.49
C GLU A 18 17.73 2.46 -6.40
N THR A 19 17.52 3.78 -6.32
CA THR A 19 16.60 4.38 -5.36
C THR A 19 15.16 3.92 -5.65
N VAL A 20 14.73 3.96 -6.91
CA VAL A 20 13.38 3.55 -7.30
C VAL A 20 13.16 2.06 -7.08
N ASP A 21 14.12 1.22 -7.48
CA ASP A 21 14.02 -0.24 -7.33
C ASP A 21 13.98 -0.63 -5.84
N SER A 22 14.80 0.00 -4.99
CA SER A 22 14.79 -0.20 -3.53
C SER A 22 13.46 0.18 -2.88
N PHE A 23 12.87 1.31 -3.28
CA PHE A 23 11.56 1.76 -2.76
C PHE A 23 10.44 0.83 -3.19
N VAL A 24 10.44 0.39 -4.45
CA VAL A 24 9.43 -0.53 -4.97
C VAL A 24 9.53 -1.90 -4.28
N ALA A 25 10.74 -2.41 -4.05
CA ALA A 25 10.95 -3.66 -3.31
C ALA A 25 10.44 -3.58 -1.86
N LYS A 26 10.52 -2.40 -1.24
CA LYS A 26 9.98 -2.14 0.10
C LYS A 26 8.47 -1.82 0.10
N GLY A 27 7.82 -1.81 -1.05
CA GLY A 27 6.37 -1.53 -1.19
C GLY A 27 6.00 -0.05 -1.19
N PHE A 28 6.96 0.87 -1.28
CA PHE A 28 6.68 2.31 -1.37
C PHE A 28 6.28 2.73 -2.78
N THR A 29 5.60 3.89 -2.86
CA THR A 29 5.19 4.46 -4.15
C THR A 29 6.40 5.00 -4.93
N LYS A 30 6.36 4.88 -6.26
CA LYS A 30 7.41 5.45 -7.12
C LYS A 30 7.52 6.97 -7.00
N LYS A 31 6.40 7.65 -6.69
CA LYS A 31 6.38 9.10 -6.43
C LYS A 31 7.28 9.48 -5.26
N ALA A 32 7.20 8.73 -4.15
CA ALA A 32 8.08 8.93 -3.00
C ALA A 32 9.55 8.67 -3.37
N ALA A 33 9.80 7.62 -4.15
CA ALA A 33 11.15 7.31 -4.62
C ALA A 33 11.75 8.40 -5.52
N PHE A 34 10.95 9.00 -6.41
CA PHE A 34 11.39 10.11 -7.26
C PHE A 34 11.68 11.38 -6.45
N GLN A 35 10.96 11.62 -5.36
CA GLN A 35 11.23 12.75 -4.48
C GLN A 35 12.55 12.58 -3.75
N GLU A 36 12.79 11.41 -3.15
CA GLU A 36 14.05 11.06 -2.50
C GLU A 36 15.25 11.17 -3.46
N ALA A 37 15.10 10.65 -4.69
CA ALA A 37 16.15 10.71 -5.71
C ALA A 37 16.41 12.17 -6.16
N ALA A 38 15.35 12.96 -6.31
CA ALA A 38 15.44 14.38 -6.69
C ALA A 38 16.20 15.20 -5.65
N GLU A 39 15.93 14.97 -4.35
CA GLU A 39 16.63 15.62 -3.25
C GLU A 39 18.14 15.28 -3.24
N LYS A 40 18.50 14.01 -3.46
CA LYS A 40 19.91 13.57 -3.51
C LYS A 40 20.71 14.16 -4.68
N MET A 41 20.05 14.35 -5.82
CA MET A 41 20.70 14.82 -7.06
C MET A 41 20.51 16.32 -7.31
N ASN A 42 19.86 17.06 -6.40
CA ASN A 42 19.47 18.45 -6.59
C ASN A 42 18.70 18.69 -7.91
N ARG A 43 17.78 17.77 -8.24
CA ARG A 43 16.91 17.83 -9.42
C ARG A 43 15.44 17.97 -8.99
N THR A 44 14.53 18.14 -9.95
CA THR A 44 13.09 18.12 -9.66
C THR A 44 12.52 16.72 -9.76
N THR A 45 11.52 16.40 -8.93
CA THR A 45 10.80 15.12 -8.93
C THR A 45 10.26 14.78 -10.32
N ALA A 46 9.73 15.78 -11.03
CA ALA A 46 9.24 15.62 -12.40
C ALA A 46 10.37 15.27 -13.37
N THR A 47 11.55 15.87 -13.25
CA THR A 47 12.69 15.54 -14.12
C THR A 47 13.17 14.10 -13.87
N CYS A 48 13.20 13.68 -12.61
CA CYS A 48 13.54 12.31 -12.22
C CYS A 48 12.54 11.29 -12.75
N SER A 49 11.23 11.57 -12.67
CA SER A 49 10.21 10.65 -13.19
C SER A 49 10.30 10.50 -14.71
N HIS A 50 10.38 11.61 -15.46
CA HIS A 50 10.52 11.58 -16.91
C HIS A 50 11.77 10.81 -17.35
N HIS A 51 12.90 11.07 -16.69
CA HIS A 51 14.16 10.43 -17.03
C HIS A 51 14.15 8.93 -16.70
N TYR A 52 13.61 8.53 -15.54
CA TYR A 52 13.43 7.13 -15.17
C TYR A 52 12.65 6.35 -16.24
N TYR A 53 11.53 6.90 -16.72
CA TYR A 53 10.73 6.26 -17.77
C TYR A 53 11.47 6.21 -19.10
N ALA A 54 12.25 7.23 -19.44
CA ALA A 54 13.09 7.23 -20.64
C ALA A 54 14.17 6.13 -20.58
N ILE A 55 14.85 5.96 -19.44
CA ILE A 55 15.83 4.88 -19.24
C ILE A 55 15.16 3.52 -19.35
N ARG A 56 14.02 3.31 -18.66
CA ARG A 56 13.27 2.04 -18.72
C ARG A 56 12.83 1.71 -20.14
N LYS A 57 12.36 2.70 -20.91
CA LYS A 57 12.02 2.51 -22.34
C LYS A 57 13.25 2.13 -23.16
N LYS A 58 14.38 2.84 -22.98
CA LYS A 58 15.64 2.53 -23.67
C LYS A 58 16.11 1.10 -23.35
N ASN A 59 16.05 0.69 -22.09
CA ASN A 59 16.43 -0.65 -21.65
C ASN A 59 15.46 -1.73 -22.16
N ALA A 60 14.17 -1.45 -22.21
CA ALA A 60 13.18 -2.35 -22.83
C ALA A 60 13.46 -2.54 -24.32
N MET A 61 13.74 -1.46 -25.06
CA MET A 61 14.12 -1.53 -26.47
C MET A 61 15.47 -2.25 -26.67
N ALA A 62 16.42 -2.11 -25.75
CA ALA A 62 17.67 -2.85 -25.78
C ALA A 62 17.46 -4.35 -25.53
N ALA A 63 16.55 -4.74 -24.63
CA ALA A 63 16.19 -6.12 -24.38
C ALA A 63 15.39 -6.75 -25.54
N ASP A 64 14.49 -5.98 -26.16
CA ASP A 64 13.71 -6.35 -27.35
C ASP A 64 14.55 -6.46 -28.63
N SER A 65 15.83 -6.07 -28.61
CA SER A 65 16.74 -6.39 -29.70
C SER A 65 17.12 -7.88 -29.76
N SER A 66 16.72 -8.67 -28.75
CA SER A 66 16.68 -10.13 -28.86
C SER A 66 15.63 -10.47 -29.91
N PRO A 67 16.01 -11.03 -31.09
CA PRO A 67 15.04 -11.31 -32.14
C PRO A 67 13.96 -12.21 -31.55
N LEU A 68 12.69 -11.80 -31.67
CA LEU A 68 11.55 -12.58 -31.23
C LEU A 68 11.65 -13.96 -31.89
N THR A 69 12.16 -14.94 -31.14
CA THR A 69 12.43 -16.26 -31.70
C THR A 69 11.13 -17.05 -31.72
N LEU A 70 10.96 -17.86 -32.75
CA LEU A 70 9.87 -18.81 -32.82
C LEU A 70 9.83 -19.71 -31.57
N GLN A 71 10.99 -20.04 -30.98
CA GLN A 71 11.10 -20.78 -29.72
C GLN A 71 10.50 -20.03 -28.52
N ALA A 72 10.72 -18.72 -28.40
CA ALA A 72 10.10 -17.90 -27.36
C ALA A 72 8.58 -17.85 -27.52
N CYS A 73 8.08 -17.73 -28.75
CA CYS A 73 6.64 -17.80 -29.04
C CYS A 73 6.05 -19.18 -28.70
N ILE A 74 6.74 -20.27 -29.07
CA ILE A 74 6.30 -21.64 -28.77
C ILE A 74 6.25 -21.88 -27.26
N HIS A 75 7.29 -21.47 -26.52
CA HIS A 75 7.33 -21.63 -25.06
C HIS A 75 6.20 -20.84 -24.39
N PHE A 76 6.01 -19.59 -24.79
CA PHE A 76 4.94 -18.74 -24.27
C PHE A 76 3.55 -19.33 -24.54
N LEU A 77 3.29 -19.78 -25.78
CA LEU A 77 1.99 -20.36 -26.16
C LEU A 77 1.74 -21.70 -25.45
N LYS A 78 2.76 -22.56 -25.30
CA LYS A 78 2.64 -23.81 -24.53
C LYS A 78 2.32 -23.58 -23.07
N ASN A 79 2.88 -22.54 -22.46
CA ASN A 79 2.58 -22.18 -21.07
C ASN A 79 1.17 -21.56 -20.94
N MET A 80 0.73 -20.76 -21.91
CA MET A 80 -0.62 -20.17 -21.95
C MET A 80 -1.73 -21.19 -22.26
N GLN A 81 -1.41 -22.25 -23.01
CA GLN A 81 -2.37 -23.30 -23.37
C GLN A 81 -2.63 -24.33 -22.26
N GLN A 82 -2.00 -24.20 -21.08
CA GLN A 82 -2.26 -25.08 -19.94
C GLN A 82 -3.73 -24.90 -19.47
N PRO A 83 -4.64 -25.85 -19.74
CA PRO A 83 -6.08 -25.70 -19.54
C PRO A 83 -6.48 -25.58 -18.06
N ASP A 84 -5.63 -26.06 -17.16
CA ASP A 84 -5.92 -26.16 -15.72
C ASP A 84 -5.68 -24.86 -14.94
N THR A 85 -5.15 -23.81 -15.58
CA THR A 85 -4.64 -22.64 -14.84
C THR A 85 -5.63 -21.48 -14.72
N LEU A 86 -6.53 -21.28 -15.68
CA LEU A 86 -7.34 -20.05 -15.75
C LEU A 86 -8.77 -20.24 -15.23
N PRO A 87 -9.55 -21.22 -15.71
CA PRO A 87 -10.89 -21.46 -15.17
C PRO A 87 -10.85 -21.94 -13.71
N GLY A 88 -9.92 -22.86 -13.37
CA GLY A 88 -9.77 -23.38 -12.02
C GLY A 88 -9.29 -22.35 -11.00
N GLU A 89 -8.35 -21.48 -11.39
CA GLU A 89 -7.92 -20.37 -10.52
C GLU A 89 -9.04 -19.34 -10.34
N ASN A 90 -9.79 -19.02 -11.39
CA ASN A 90 -10.93 -18.11 -11.27
C ASN A 90 -12.00 -18.65 -10.33
N GLU A 91 -12.31 -19.94 -10.38
CA GLU A 91 -13.27 -20.57 -9.48
C GLU A 91 -12.77 -20.58 -8.04
N ARG A 92 -11.49 -20.93 -7.82
CA ARG A 92 -10.83 -20.82 -6.50
C ARG A 92 -10.88 -19.40 -5.94
N LEU A 93 -10.49 -18.40 -6.74
CA LEU A 93 -10.51 -16.99 -6.34
C LEU A 93 -11.92 -16.51 -6.03
N GLN A 94 -12.94 -16.96 -6.77
CA GLN A 94 -14.33 -16.64 -6.46
C GLN A 94 -14.78 -17.27 -5.13
N GLN A 95 -14.33 -18.48 -4.82
CA GLN A 95 -14.63 -19.15 -3.57
C GLN A 95 -13.97 -18.44 -2.37
N GLU A 96 -12.68 -18.14 -2.47
CA GLU A 96 -11.93 -17.40 -1.43
C GLU A 96 -12.54 -16.01 -1.20
N LYS A 97 -12.91 -15.31 -2.28
CA LYS A 97 -13.62 -14.03 -2.18
C LYS A 97 -14.93 -14.15 -1.40
N LYS A 98 -15.71 -15.21 -1.62
CA LYS A 98 -16.97 -15.44 -0.89
C LYS A 98 -16.72 -15.68 0.60
N GLU A 99 -15.71 -16.48 0.93
CA GLU A 99 -15.33 -16.78 2.32
C GLU A 99 -14.85 -15.52 3.05
N VAL A 100 -13.96 -14.75 2.43
CA VAL A 100 -13.49 -13.47 2.99
C VAL A 100 -14.64 -12.49 3.23
N LEU A 101 -15.60 -12.39 2.31
CA LEU A 101 -16.79 -11.54 2.48
C LEU A 101 -17.70 -12.02 3.62
N HIS A 102 -17.85 -13.34 3.78
CA HIS A 102 -18.60 -13.92 4.89
C HIS A 102 -17.97 -13.54 6.24
N ASP A 103 -16.66 -13.73 6.37
CA ASP A 103 -15.93 -13.42 7.59
C ASP A 103 -15.92 -11.92 7.89
N GLN A 104 -15.77 -11.08 6.87
CA GLN A 104 -15.88 -9.63 7.01
C GLN A 104 -17.25 -9.23 7.59
N LYS A 105 -18.34 -9.82 7.08
CA LYS A 105 -19.69 -9.56 7.58
C LYS A 105 -19.84 -10.00 9.04
N LYS A 106 -19.34 -11.19 9.39
CA LYS A 106 -19.38 -11.73 10.75
C LYS A 106 -18.57 -10.86 11.72
N LEU A 107 -17.38 -10.44 11.32
CA LEU A 107 -16.50 -9.59 12.12
C LEU A 107 -17.13 -8.21 12.35
N LYS A 108 -17.73 -7.62 11.32
CA LYS A 108 -18.47 -6.36 11.43
C LYS A 108 -19.63 -6.47 12.44
N GLY A 109 -20.41 -7.55 12.40
CA GLY A 109 -21.48 -7.77 13.37
C GLY A 109 -20.97 -7.90 14.82
N ARG A 110 -19.84 -8.60 15.02
CA ARG A 110 -19.18 -8.69 16.34
C ARG A 110 -18.70 -7.33 16.82
N TYR A 111 -18.09 -6.55 15.93
CA TYR A 111 -17.61 -5.20 16.22
C TYR A 111 -18.75 -4.29 16.68
N GLU A 112 -19.88 -4.27 15.96
CA GLU A 112 -21.05 -3.47 16.32
C GLU A 112 -21.64 -3.88 17.68
N SER A 113 -21.67 -5.18 17.98
CA SER A 113 -22.14 -5.69 19.28
C SER A 113 -21.20 -5.26 20.43
N LEU A 114 -19.89 -5.35 20.22
CA LEU A 114 -18.89 -4.87 21.18
C LEU A 114 -19.02 -3.36 21.41
N LEU A 115 -19.23 -2.57 20.36
CA LEU A 115 -19.44 -1.13 20.46
C LEU A 115 -20.68 -0.79 21.30
N LYS A 116 -21.78 -1.53 21.15
CA LYS A 116 -22.98 -1.38 21.99
C LYS A 116 -22.69 -1.70 23.46
N LYS A 117 -21.95 -2.78 23.74
CA LYS A 117 -21.55 -3.15 25.10
C LYS A 117 -20.65 -2.08 25.72
N GLN A 118 -19.68 -1.56 24.96
CA GLN A 118 -18.80 -0.48 25.39
C GLN A 118 -19.60 0.77 25.79
N LYS A 119 -20.56 1.19 24.97
CA LYS A 119 -21.45 2.32 25.29
C LYS A 119 -22.22 2.12 26.59
N LYS A 120 -22.78 0.92 26.80
CA LYS A 120 -23.49 0.58 28.05
C LYS A 120 -22.57 0.67 29.27
N LEU A 121 -21.35 0.14 29.17
CA LEU A 121 -20.36 0.22 30.24
C LEU A 121 -19.95 1.66 30.53
N GLN A 122 -19.75 2.48 29.50
CA GLN A 122 -19.47 3.91 29.68
C GLN A 122 -20.61 4.64 30.38
N HIS A 123 -21.85 4.36 30.01
CA HIS A 123 -23.01 4.94 30.68
C HIS A 123 -23.10 4.50 32.16
N LEU A 124 -22.91 3.21 32.44
CA LEU A 124 -22.89 2.70 33.81
C LEU A 124 -21.77 3.35 34.65
N LEU A 125 -20.58 3.52 34.07
CA LEU A 125 -19.48 4.22 34.73
C LEU A 125 -19.83 5.68 35.04
N SER A 126 -20.60 6.37 34.19
CA SER A 126 -21.08 7.73 34.48
C SER A 126 -22.00 7.74 35.70
N ILE A 127 -22.98 6.85 35.73
CA ILE A 127 -23.94 6.74 36.85
C ILE A 127 -23.21 6.43 38.16
N LEU A 128 -22.23 5.53 38.13
CA LEU A 128 -21.47 5.17 39.33
C LEU A 128 -20.67 6.37 39.87
N LYS A 129 -20.03 7.16 38.99
CA LYS A 129 -19.34 8.40 39.39
C LYS A 129 -20.31 9.43 39.98
N GLU A 130 -21.49 9.58 39.38
CA GLU A 130 -22.52 10.47 39.92
C GLU A 130 -22.98 10.01 41.31
N ALA A 131 -23.21 8.70 41.51
CA ALA A 131 -23.59 8.13 42.80
C ALA A 131 -22.50 8.29 43.88
N GLU A 132 -21.22 8.16 43.53
CA GLU A 132 -20.10 8.45 44.44
C GLU A 132 -20.15 9.91 44.93
N HIS A 133 -20.40 10.86 44.05
CA HIS A 133 -20.56 12.27 44.43
C HIS A 133 -21.74 12.53 45.37
N TYR A 134 -22.87 11.83 45.20
CA TYR A 134 -24.02 11.95 46.12
C TYR A 134 -23.74 11.32 47.49
N GLY A 135 -23.00 10.22 47.55
CA GLY A 135 -22.58 9.59 48.81
C GLY A 135 -21.65 10.49 49.64
N GLU A 136 -20.72 11.19 48.98
CA GLU A 136 -19.82 12.15 49.63
C GLU A 136 -20.56 13.42 50.11
N ALA A 137 -21.56 13.89 49.36
CA ALA A 137 -22.36 15.06 49.73
C ALA A 137 -23.30 14.79 50.92
N SER A 138 -23.85 13.58 51.03
CA SER A 138 -24.73 13.17 52.14
C SER A 138 -23.99 12.85 53.44
N SER A 139 -22.66 12.69 53.41
CA SER A 139 -21.85 12.34 54.60
C SER A 139 -21.39 13.56 55.40
N LYS A 140 -21.72 14.80 55.00
CA LYS A 140 -21.38 15.99 55.78
C LYS A 140 -22.40 16.15 56.93
N PRO A 141 -21.97 16.15 58.20
CA PRO A 141 -22.89 16.24 59.32
C PRO A 141 -23.60 17.60 59.31
N VAL A 142 -24.93 17.58 59.45
CA VAL A 142 -25.74 18.77 59.74
C VAL A 142 -25.37 19.19 61.17
N ILE A 143 -24.56 20.23 61.29
CA ILE A 143 -24.20 20.82 62.58
C ILE A 143 -25.43 21.59 63.06
N HIS A 144 -26.09 21.06 64.09
CA HIS A 144 -27.13 21.76 64.87
C HIS A 144 -26.49 22.61 65.97
#